data_AF-A0AAD5RAQ6-F1
#
_entry.id   AF-A0AAD5RAQ6-F1
#
_cell.length_a   1.000
_cell.length_b   1.000
_cell.length_c   1.000
_cell.angle_alpha   90.00
_cell.angle_beta   90.00
_cell.angle_gamma   90.00
#
_symmetry.space_group_name_H-M   'P 1'
#
loop_
_entity.id
_entity.type
_entity.pdbx_description
1 polymer ?
#
loop_
_entity_poly.entity_id
_entity_poly.type
_entity_poly.pdbx_seq_one_letter_code
_entity_poly.pdbx_strand_id
1 'polypeptide(L)'
;MILLESHHFSLPCQPVPAFLRRIRDTQNRGELLYLKKLHCARVSEDEDELVSLSCHPQIEIEQNIQHLRRRLDYYYKAYEDILESARPAKNAVLAHQILLADAYLFHARTKPAYGKEQRKLYQRAIDIYRDLFRMARRSLSVTDLSLLTIVERIALILCENRSMVPSLVAEITSLLDEAEKSMSMFL
;
A
#
# COMPACT_ATOMS: atom_id res chain seq x y z
N MET A 1 -17.75 38.64 27.30
CA MET A 1 -16.57 39.15 26.57
C MET A 1 -15.50 38.08 26.64
N ILE A 2 -15.04 37.68 25.47
CA ILE A 2 -14.28 36.46 25.16
C ILE A 2 -12.83 36.58 25.60
N LEU A 3 -12.25 35.52 26.16
CA LEU A 3 -10.85 35.13 25.93
C LEU A 3 -10.78 33.59 26.06
N LEU A 4 -11.01 32.89 24.95
CA LEU A 4 -10.63 31.48 24.79
C LEU A 4 -9.21 31.47 24.21
N GLU A 5 -8.26 31.03 25.03
CA GLU A 5 -6.87 30.84 24.62
C GLU A 5 -6.77 29.84 23.49
N SER A 6 -6.14 30.28 22.41
CA SER A 6 -5.87 29.51 21.21
C SER A 6 -4.71 28.55 21.50
N HIS A 7 -5.02 27.33 21.94
CA HIS A 7 -4.02 26.26 21.96
C HIS A 7 -3.74 25.76 20.54
N HIS A 8 -2.72 26.33 19.92
CA HIS A 8 -1.99 25.73 18.81
C HIS A 8 -1.43 24.37 19.25
N PHE A 9 -2.17 23.28 18.99
CA PHE A 9 -1.62 21.92 19.03
C PHE A 9 -0.69 21.73 17.83
N SER A 10 0.55 22.21 17.98
CA SER A 10 1.67 21.75 17.17
C SER A 10 2.09 20.40 17.73
N LEU A 11 1.54 19.31 17.19
CA LEU A 11 2.07 17.98 17.48
C LEU A 11 3.55 17.96 17.09
N PRO A 12 4.48 17.64 18.01
CA PRO A 12 5.88 17.58 17.65
C PRO A 12 6.05 16.45 16.64
N CYS A 13 6.47 16.80 15.42
CA CYS A 13 7.03 15.85 14.46
C CYS A 13 8.16 15.11 15.17
N GLN A 14 7.89 13.91 15.70
CA GLN A 14 8.92 13.12 16.34
C GLN A 14 10.05 12.93 15.33
N PRO A 15 11.31 13.15 15.75
CA PRO A 15 12.44 13.02 14.84
C PRO A 15 12.45 11.60 14.27
N VAL A 16 12.53 11.54 12.95
CA VAL A 16 12.79 10.34 12.15
C VAL A 16 13.95 9.58 12.84
N PRO A 17 13.70 8.37 13.40
CA PRO A 17 14.68 7.64 14.19
C PRO A 17 16.04 7.53 13.47
N ALA A 18 17.15 7.66 14.19
CA ALA A 18 18.50 7.69 13.61
C ALA A 18 18.84 6.49 12.70
N PHE A 19 18.16 5.35 12.86
CA PHE A 19 18.32 4.19 11.99
C PHE A 19 17.86 4.46 10.54
N LEU A 20 16.93 5.39 10.34
CA LEU A 20 16.48 5.81 9.00
C LEU A 20 17.55 6.63 8.26
N ARG A 21 18.60 7.12 8.95
CA ARG A 21 19.78 7.69 8.27
C ARG A 21 20.68 6.62 7.62
N ARG A 22 20.52 5.33 7.97
CA ARG A 22 21.26 4.19 7.37
C ARG A 22 20.56 3.56 6.17
N ILE A 23 19.45 4.13 5.67
CA ILE A 23 18.69 3.56 4.54
C ILE A 23 19.46 3.54 3.22
N ARG A 24 20.57 4.29 3.13
CA ARG A 24 21.46 4.28 1.94
C ARG A 24 22.30 3.01 1.82
N ASP A 25 22.39 2.20 2.87
CA ASP A 25 23.09 0.93 2.87
C ASP A 25 22.20 -0.20 2.31
N THR A 26 22.82 -1.31 1.90
CA THR A 26 22.10 -2.44 1.31
C THR A 26 21.17 -3.08 2.35
N GLN A 27 19.85 -2.99 2.12
CA GLN A 27 18.81 -3.48 3.03
C GLN A 27 18.56 -4.98 2.84
N ASN A 28 18.62 -5.75 3.93
CA ASN A 28 18.24 -7.16 3.92
C ASN A 28 16.75 -7.36 4.25
N ARG A 29 16.25 -8.59 4.10
CA ARG A 29 14.84 -8.93 4.33
C ARG A 29 14.36 -8.63 5.76
N GLY A 30 15.23 -8.81 6.76
CA GLY A 30 14.89 -8.57 8.16
C GLY A 30 14.69 -7.08 8.46
N GLU A 31 15.53 -6.22 7.89
CA GLU A 31 15.42 -4.76 8.03
C GLU A 31 14.14 -4.22 7.37
N LEU A 32 13.82 -4.72 6.17
CA LEU A 32 12.57 -4.40 5.49
C LEU A 32 11.33 -4.83 6.29
N LEU A 33 11.37 -6.02 6.90
CA LEU A 33 10.28 -6.49 7.76
C LEU A 33 10.14 -5.63 9.02
N TYR A 34 11.25 -5.22 9.62
CA TYR A 34 11.23 -4.33 10.78
C TYR A 34 10.64 -2.96 10.42
N LEU A 35 11.04 -2.39 9.28
CA LEU A 35 10.50 -1.15 8.77
C LEU A 35 8.98 -1.25 8.55
N LYS A 36 8.49 -2.34 7.94
CA LYS A 36 7.05 -2.61 7.80
C LYS A 36 6.35 -2.57 9.15
N LYS A 37 6.87 -3.30 10.15
CA LYS A 37 6.28 -3.36 11.49
C LYS A 37 6.19 -1.98 12.14
N LEU A 38 7.26 -1.18 12.04
CA LEU A 38 7.29 0.17 12.58
C LEU A 38 6.25 1.07 11.90
N HIS A 39 6.16 1.01 10.58
CA HIS A 39 5.18 1.79 9.83
C HIS A 39 3.75 1.38 10.19
N CYS A 40 3.43 0.08 10.19
CA CYS A 40 2.10 -0.42 10.58
C CYS A 40 1.71 0.04 11.99
N ALA A 41 2.61 -0.08 12.97
CA ALA A 41 2.34 0.38 14.33
C ALA A 41 2.12 1.90 14.44
N ARG A 42 2.64 2.68 13.48
CA ARG A 42 2.46 4.14 13.46
C ARG A 42 1.13 4.57 12.85
N VAL A 43 0.62 3.83 11.86
CA VAL A 43 -0.56 4.24 11.10
C VAL A 43 -1.84 3.50 11.48
N SER A 44 -1.75 2.33 12.13
CA SER A 44 -2.92 1.44 12.34
C SER A 44 -4.11 2.11 13.02
N GLU A 45 -3.89 2.85 14.11
CA GLU A 45 -4.98 3.53 14.83
C GLU A 45 -5.65 4.59 13.96
N ASP A 46 -4.86 5.38 13.23
CA ASP A 46 -5.36 6.42 12.32
C ASP A 46 -6.12 5.84 11.13
N GLU A 47 -5.68 4.69 10.61
CA GLU A 47 -6.35 3.98 9.52
C GLU A 47 -7.70 3.42 9.97
N ASP A 48 -7.74 2.75 11.11
CA ASP A 48 -8.96 2.19 11.69
C ASP A 48 -9.98 3.32 11.99
N GLU A 49 -9.51 4.44 12.54
CA GLU A 49 -10.34 5.62 12.77
C GLU A 49 -10.85 6.22 11.45
N LEU A 50 -9.99 6.38 10.45
CA LEU A 50 -10.39 6.92 9.14
C LEU A 50 -11.45 6.03 8.47
N VAL A 51 -11.32 4.71 8.55
CA VAL A 51 -12.31 3.76 8.03
C VAL A 51 -13.64 3.92 8.77
N SER A 52 -13.60 3.94 10.11
CA SER A 52 -14.79 4.10 10.96
C SER A 52 -15.58 5.38 10.64
N LEU A 53 -14.86 6.52 10.54
CA LEU A 53 -15.45 7.82 10.26
C LEU A 53 -15.96 7.94 8.82
N SER A 54 -15.29 7.31 7.85
CA SER A 54 -15.71 7.32 6.44
C SER A 54 -17.04 6.60 6.20
N CYS A 55 -17.45 5.69 7.09
CA CYS A 55 -18.74 5.00 7.04
C CYS A 55 -19.91 5.85 7.58
N HIS A 56 -19.65 6.94 8.31
CA HIS A 56 -20.68 7.76 8.98
C HIS A 56 -20.44 9.26 8.78
N PRO A 57 -20.62 9.79 7.55
CA PRO A 57 -20.32 11.19 7.26
C PRO A 57 -21.34 12.13 7.94
N GLN A 58 -20.94 12.77 9.03
CA GLN A 58 -21.60 13.95 9.59
C GLN A 58 -20.72 15.18 9.35
N ILE A 59 -21.31 16.36 9.15
CA ILE A 59 -20.59 17.60 8.75
C ILE A 59 -19.50 17.97 9.77
N GLU A 60 -19.72 17.72 11.06
CA GLU A 60 -18.74 17.95 12.13
C GLU A 60 -17.52 17.01 12.06
N ILE A 61 -17.66 15.88 11.37
CA ILE A 61 -16.63 14.84 11.23
C ILE A 61 -15.68 15.12 10.05
N GLU A 62 -16.07 15.98 9.10
CA GLU A 62 -15.26 16.26 7.91
C GLU A 62 -13.89 16.87 8.24
N GLN A 63 -13.82 17.75 9.25
CA GLN A 63 -12.55 18.32 9.70
C GLN A 63 -11.63 17.25 10.28
N ASN A 64 -12.17 16.34 11.10
CA ASN A 64 -11.42 15.22 11.68
C ASN A 64 -10.91 14.26 10.60
N ILE A 65 -11.75 13.91 9.62
CA ILE A 65 -11.34 13.12 8.46
C ILE A 65 -10.20 13.81 7.70
N GLN A 66 -10.29 15.12 7.47
CA GLN A 66 -9.22 15.85 6.80
C GLN A 66 -7.91 15.85 7.61
N HIS A 67 -7.98 16.02 8.93
CA HIS A 67 -6.82 15.96 9.81
C HIS A 67 -6.15 14.57 9.79
N LEU A 68 -6.94 13.49 9.90
CA LEU A 68 -6.44 12.12 9.79
C LEU A 68 -5.78 11.87 8.44
N ARG A 69 -6.43 12.26 7.34
CA ARG A 69 -5.86 12.11 6.00
C ARG A 69 -4.54 12.84 5.81
N ARG A 70 -4.36 14.03 6.40
CA ARG A 70 -3.09 14.77 6.35
C ARG A 70 -1.99 14.07 7.15
N ARG A 71 -2.34 13.53 8.33
CA ARG A 71 -1.40 12.80 9.19
C ARG A 71 -0.95 11.50 8.53
N LEU A 72 -1.89 10.73 7.99
CA LEU A 72 -1.62 9.52 7.22
C LEU A 72 -0.80 9.81 5.95
N ASP A 73 -1.13 10.87 5.19
CA ASP A 73 -0.36 11.30 4.02
C ASP A 73 1.12 11.54 4.36
N TYR A 74 1.38 12.22 5.48
CA TYR A 74 2.74 12.46 5.93
C TYR A 74 3.50 11.16 6.23
N TYR A 75 2.90 10.24 6.98
CA TYR A 75 3.54 8.97 7.33
C TYR A 75 3.74 8.05 6.14
N TYR A 76 2.76 7.98 5.24
CA TYR A 76 2.88 7.19 4.01
C TYR A 76 3.94 7.74 3.07
N LYS A 77 3.98 9.05 2.82
CA LYS A 77 5.05 9.66 2.00
C LYS A 77 6.43 9.41 2.58
N ALA A 78 6.61 9.59 3.89
CA ALA A 78 7.89 9.31 4.52
C ALA A 78 8.30 7.83 4.33
N TYR A 79 7.35 6.90 4.47
CA TYR A 79 7.59 5.47 4.26
C TYR A 79 7.89 5.12 2.79
N GLU A 80 7.17 5.74 1.85
CA GLU A 80 7.42 5.62 0.41
C GLU A 80 8.80 6.14 0.05
N ASP A 81 9.20 7.32 0.51
CA ASP A 81 10.52 7.92 0.26
C ASP A 81 11.65 7.00 0.75
N ILE A 82 11.46 6.39 1.92
CA ILE A 82 12.38 5.39 2.49
C ILE A 82 12.50 4.19 1.56
N LEU A 83 11.37 3.63 1.10
CA LEU A 83 11.37 2.45 0.24
C LEU A 83 11.89 2.76 -1.16
N GLU A 84 11.51 3.88 -1.78
CA GLU A 84 11.99 4.32 -3.09
C GLU A 84 13.52 4.54 -3.08
N SER A 85 14.08 5.02 -1.97
CA SER A 85 15.53 5.27 -1.83
C SER A 85 16.34 4.07 -1.33
N ALA A 86 15.68 3.03 -0.83
CA ALA A 86 16.33 1.82 -0.32
C ALA A 86 17.01 1.02 -1.44
N ARG A 87 18.16 0.43 -1.13
CA ARG A 87 18.89 -0.49 -2.02
C ARG A 87 18.76 -1.91 -1.47
N PRO A 88 17.80 -2.73 -1.91
CA PRO A 88 17.67 -4.08 -1.37
C PRO A 88 18.84 -4.98 -1.76
N ALA A 89 19.25 -5.86 -0.86
CA ALA A 89 20.10 -7.00 -1.17
C ALA A 89 19.43 -7.87 -2.24
N LYS A 90 20.22 -8.63 -3.04
CA LYS A 90 19.69 -9.47 -4.13
C LYS A 90 18.57 -10.42 -3.68
N ASN A 91 18.69 -10.99 -2.48
CA ASN A 91 17.69 -11.89 -1.90
C ASN A 91 16.46 -11.17 -1.30
N ALA A 92 16.48 -9.84 -1.24
CA ALA A 92 15.44 -9.00 -0.66
C ALA A 92 14.67 -8.16 -1.70
N VAL A 93 15.07 -8.20 -2.97
CA VAL A 93 14.45 -7.42 -4.07
C VAL A 93 12.95 -7.66 -4.15
N LEU A 94 12.50 -8.92 -4.12
CA LEU A 94 11.07 -9.24 -4.20
C LEU A 94 10.30 -8.72 -2.98
N ALA A 95 10.85 -8.89 -1.77
CA ALA A 95 10.23 -8.39 -0.55
C ALA A 95 10.13 -6.86 -0.57
N HIS A 96 11.16 -6.19 -1.07
CA HIS A 96 11.17 -4.73 -1.25
C HIS A 96 10.11 -4.26 -2.24
N GLN A 97 10.01 -4.90 -3.42
CA GLN A 97 9.00 -4.57 -4.41
C GLN A 97 7.57 -4.75 -3.87
N ILE A 98 7.31 -5.86 -3.17
CA ILE A 98 6.00 -6.09 -2.52
C ILE A 98 5.70 -4.99 -1.50
N LEU A 99 6.67 -4.63 -0.65
CA LEU A 99 6.49 -3.57 0.35
C LEU A 99 6.21 -2.20 -0.28
N LEU A 100 6.89 -1.87 -1.37
CA LEU A 100 6.67 -0.60 -2.07
C LEU A 100 5.30 -0.57 -2.76
N ALA A 101 4.88 -1.68 -3.38
CA ALA A 101 3.55 -1.79 -3.95
C ALA A 101 2.44 -1.69 -2.88
N ASP A 102 2.64 -2.37 -1.74
CA ASP A 102 1.76 -2.29 -0.57
C ASP A 102 1.68 -0.86 -0.03
N ALA A 103 2.81 -0.15 0.08
CA ALA A 103 2.85 1.23 0.55
C ALA A 103 1.94 2.12 -0.31
N TYR A 104 2.07 2.05 -1.63
CA TYR A 104 1.20 2.82 -2.54
C TYR A 104 -0.26 2.42 -2.45
N LEU A 105 -0.54 1.12 -2.36
CA LEU A 105 -1.91 0.61 -2.24
C LEU A 105 -2.59 1.15 -0.98
N PHE A 106 -1.96 1.02 0.19
CA PHE A 106 -2.55 1.48 1.43
C PHE A 106 -2.62 3.01 1.48
N HIS A 107 -1.59 3.71 0.99
CA HIS A 107 -1.63 5.16 0.88
C HIS A 107 -2.80 5.64 0.00
N ALA A 108 -3.07 4.97 -1.13
CA ALA A 108 -4.19 5.29 -2.00
C ALA A 108 -5.54 5.22 -1.27
N ARG A 109 -5.73 4.24 -0.39
CA ARG A 109 -6.97 4.06 0.39
C ARG A 109 -7.21 5.19 1.40
N THR A 110 -6.15 5.84 1.87
CA THR A 110 -6.28 7.02 2.74
C THR A 110 -6.73 8.28 1.98
N LYS A 111 -6.60 8.30 0.65
CA LYS A 111 -6.95 9.47 -0.16
C LYS A 111 -8.46 9.62 -0.34
N PRO A 112 -8.94 10.84 -0.62
CA PRO A 112 -10.32 11.04 -1.06
C PRO A 112 -10.63 10.16 -2.28
N ALA A 113 -11.76 9.46 -2.22
CA ALA A 113 -12.19 8.55 -3.26
C ALA A 113 -12.28 9.26 -4.63
N TYR A 114 -11.83 8.58 -5.67
CA TYR A 114 -11.80 9.04 -7.07
C TYR A 114 -10.93 10.28 -7.34
N GLY A 115 -10.13 10.72 -6.37
CA GLY A 115 -9.17 11.81 -6.53
C GLY A 115 -8.00 11.46 -7.44
N LYS A 116 -7.37 12.48 -8.06
CA LYS A 116 -6.22 12.31 -8.95
C LYS A 116 -5.05 11.59 -8.27
N GLU A 117 -4.74 11.97 -7.03
CA GLU A 117 -3.64 11.35 -6.26
C GLU A 117 -3.92 9.90 -5.91
N GLN A 118 -5.16 9.54 -5.56
CA GLN A 118 -5.55 8.15 -5.31
C GLN A 118 -5.27 7.28 -6.54
N ARG A 119 -5.73 7.70 -7.71
CA ARG A 119 -5.54 6.95 -8.96
C ARG A 119 -4.06 6.81 -9.31
N LYS A 120 -3.26 7.86 -9.09
CA LYS A 120 -1.81 7.84 -9.32
C LYS A 120 -1.11 6.81 -8.41
N LEU A 121 -1.48 6.75 -7.13
CA LEU A 121 -0.94 5.77 -6.19
C LEU A 121 -1.35 4.35 -6.57
N TYR A 122 -2.63 4.12 -6.87
CA TYR A 122 -3.09 2.81 -7.37
C TYR A 122 -2.37 2.40 -8.66
N GLN A 123 -2.13 3.33 -9.59
CA GLN A 123 -1.38 3.02 -10.81
C GLN A 123 0.05 2.58 -10.50
N ARG A 124 0.75 3.26 -9.59
CA ARG A 124 2.09 2.84 -9.16
C ARG A 124 2.10 1.45 -8.53
N ALA A 125 1.09 1.14 -7.69
CA ALA A 125 0.93 -0.19 -7.12
C ALA A 125 0.69 -1.26 -8.21
N ILE A 126 -0.18 -0.96 -9.19
CA ILE A 126 -0.46 -1.84 -10.34
C ILE A 126 0.81 -2.10 -11.14
N ASP A 127 1.59 -1.07 -11.44
CA ASP A 127 2.80 -1.19 -12.27
C ASP A 127 3.80 -2.16 -11.62
N ILE A 128 4.04 -2.04 -10.31
CA ILE A 128 4.93 -2.94 -9.57
C ILE A 128 4.35 -4.36 -9.50
N TYR A 129 3.08 -4.50 -9.13
CA TYR A 129 2.44 -5.81 -9.03
C TYR A 129 2.35 -6.53 -10.38
N ARG A 130 2.19 -5.79 -11.48
CA ARG A 130 2.19 -6.35 -12.84
C ARG A 130 3.56 -6.92 -13.21
N ASP A 131 4.64 -6.26 -12.82
CA ASP A 131 5.99 -6.79 -13.05
C ASP A 131 6.26 -8.02 -12.18
N LEU A 132 5.84 -7.99 -10.91
CA LEU A 132 5.88 -9.17 -10.03
C LEU A 132 5.08 -10.34 -10.62
N PHE A 133 3.88 -10.08 -11.14
CA PHE A 133 3.03 -11.07 -11.80
C PHE A 133 3.71 -11.70 -13.02
N ARG A 134 4.30 -10.87 -13.90
CA ARG A 134 5.01 -11.37 -15.09
C ARG A 134 6.21 -12.24 -14.74
N MET A 135 6.95 -11.88 -13.70
CA MET A 135 8.06 -12.70 -13.21
C MET A 135 7.55 -14.02 -12.61
N ALA A 136 6.57 -13.94 -11.70
CA ALA A 136 5.99 -15.10 -11.04
C ALA A 136 5.39 -16.09 -12.05
N ARG A 137 4.61 -15.61 -13.02
CA ARG A 137 3.98 -16.45 -14.06
C ARG A 137 4.99 -17.22 -14.91
N ARG A 138 6.22 -16.73 -15.08
CA ARG A 138 7.28 -17.42 -15.84
C ARG A 138 8.00 -18.49 -15.03
N SER A 139 7.89 -18.45 -13.71
CA SER A 139 8.71 -19.24 -12.80
C SER A 139 7.92 -20.16 -11.88
N LEU A 140 6.62 -19.92 -11.71
CA LEU A 140 5.76 -20.64 -10.79
C LEU A 140 4.63 -21.35 -11.55
N SER A 141 4.11 -22.42 -10.94
CA SER A 141 2.89 -23.08 -11.40
C SER A 141 1.71 -22.11 -11.37
N VAL A 142 0.73 -22.30 -12.25
CA VAL A 142 -0.54 -21.54 -12.25
C VAL A 142 -1.34 -21.73 -10.96
N THR A 143 -1.12 -22.82 -10.23
CA THR A 143 -1.73 -23.10 -8.92
C THR A 143 -0.87 -22.66 -7.73
N ASP A 144 0.30 -22.04 -7.96
CA ASP A 144 1.17 -21.59 -6.88
C ASP A 144 0.51 -20.48 -6.06
N LEU A 145 0.49 -20.64 -4.74
CA LEU A 145 -0.16 -19.71 -3.82
C LEU A 145 0.40 -18.28 -3.93
N SER A 146 1.70 -18.13 -4.17
CA SER A 146 2.35 -16.83 -4.29
C SER A 146 1.87 -16.09 -5.54
N LEU A 147 1.74 -16.81 -6.66
CA LEU A 147 1.21 -16.27 -7.91
C LEU A 147 -0.26 -15.88 -7.74
N LEU A 148 -1.07 -16.75 -7.14
CA LEU A 148 -2.48 -16.47 -6.87
C LEU A 148 -2.66 -15.28 -5.91
N THR A 149 -1.79 -15.13 -4.92
CA THR A 149 -1.80 -13.98 -4.01
C THR A 149 -1.49 -12.68 -4.76
N ILE A 150 -0.52 -12.67 -5.68
CA ILE A 150 -0.23 -11.49 -6.52
C ILE A 150 -1.44 -11.15 -7.38
N VAL A 151 -2.08 -12.15 -7.98
CA VAL A 151 -3.29 -11.98 -8.80
C VAL A 151 -4.44 -11.40 -8.00
N GLU A 152 -4.70 -11.92 -6.80
CA GLU A 152 -5.69 -11.40 -5.86
C GLU A 152 -5.44 -9.93 -5.54
N ARG A 153 -4.18 -9.55 -5.26
CA ARG A 153 -3.81 -8.16 -4.98
C ARG A 153 -4.10 -7.25 -6.17
N ILE A 154 -3.74 -7.64 -7.38
CA ILE A 154 -4.03 -6.84 -8.58
C ILE A 154 -5.54 -6.71 -8.79
N ALA A 155 -6.30 -7.80 -8.67
CA ALA A 155 -7.75 -7.80 -8.83
C ALA A 155 -8.42 -6.84 -7.83
N LEU A 156 -7.97 -6.85 -6.57
CA LEU A 156 -8.44 -5.94 -5.54
C LEU A 156 -8.15 -4.46 -5.90
N ILE A 157 -6.95 -4.15 -6.40
CA ILE A 157 -6.61 -2.79 -6.80
C ILE A 157 -7.47 -2.33 -8.00
N LEU A 158 -7.70 -3.21 -8.98
CA LEU A 158 -8.52 -2.91 -10.15
C LEU A 158 -9.99 -2.64 -9.77
N CYS A 159 -10.51 -3.37 -8.78
CA CYS A 159 -11.85 -3.15 -8.24
C CYS A 159 -11.96 -1.77 -7.56
N GLU A 160 -10.98 -1.42 -6.71
CA GLU A 160 -10.98 -0.17 -5.94
C GLU A 160 -10.73 1.08 -6.81
N ASN A 161 -9.80 1.01 -7.77
CA ASN A 161 -9.42 2.16 -8.60
C ASN A 161 -10.54 2.55 -9.60
N ARG A 162 -11.49 1.66 -9.89
CA ARG A 162 -12.51 1.77 -10.98
C ARG A 162 -11.94 2.06 -12.37
N SER A 163 -10.63 2.18 -12.50
CA SER A 163 -9.90 2.30 -13.75
C SER A 163 -9.61 0.90 -14.25
N MET A 164 -10.43 0.44 -15.19
CA MET A 164 -10.22 -0.84 -15.88
C MET A 164 -8.95 -0.77 -16.74
N VAL A 165 -8.07 -1.75 -16.57
CA VAL A 165 -6.97 -2.04 -17.51
C VAL A 165 -7.33 -3.34 -18.22
N PRO A 166 -8.06 -3.30 -19.35
CA PRO A 166 -8.70 -4.50 -19.90
C PRO A 166 -7.73 -5.63 -20.23
N SER A 167 -6.53 -5.30 -20.69
CA SER A 167 -5.49 -6.30 -20.96
C SER A 167 -5.08 -7.05 -19.69
N LEU A 168 -4.94 -6.34 -18.56
CA LEU A 168 -4.53 -6.93 -17.30
C LEU A 168 -5.65 -7.79 -16.70
N VAL A 169 -6.90 -7.35 -16.85
CA VAL A 169 -8.08 -8.14 -16.48
C VAL A 169 -8.10 -9.45 -17.27
N ALA A 170 -7.97 -9.41 -18.59
CA ALA A 170 -7.93 -10.60 -19.43
C ALA A 170 -6.78 -11.54 -19.07
N GLU A 171 -5.58 -10.99 -18.81
CA GLU A 171 -4.42 -11.75 -18.36
C GLU A 171 -4.68 -12.49 -17.03
N ILE A 172 -5.32 -11.82 -16.07
CA ILE A 172 -5.67 -12.38 -14.75
C ILE A 172 -6.76 -13.45 -14.87
N THR A 173 -7.86 -13.15 -15.55
CA THR A 173 -8.98 -14.08 -15.70
C THR A 173 -8.53 -15.35 -16.41
N SER A 174 -7.74 -15.23 -17.48
CA SER A 174 -7.19 -16.39 -18.17
C SER A 174 -6.33 -17.29 -17.27
N LEU A 175 -5.57 -16.70 -16.34
CA LEU A 175 -4.74 -17.47 -15.41
C LEU A 175 -5.61 -18.17 -14.35
N LEU A 176 -6.64 -17.48 -13.83
CA LEU A 176 -7.58 -18.06 -12.88
C LEU A 176 -8.35 -19.23 -13.50
N ASP A 177 -8.82 -19.10 -14.74
CA ASP A 177 -9.49 -20.17 -15.48
C ASP A 177 -8.56 -21.40 -15.66
N GLU A 178 -7.27 -21.16 -15.92
CA GLU A 178 -6.27 -22.23 -16.07
C GLU A 178 -5.98 -22.92 -14.74
N ALA A 179 -5.88 -22.15 -13.65
CA ALA A 179 -5.70 -22.67 -12.30
C ALA A 179 -6.91 -23.50 -11.86
N GLU A 180 -8.13 -23.02 -12.11
CA GLU A 180 -9.39 -23.73 -11.81
C GLU A 180 -9.45 -25.07 -12.54
N LYS A 181 -9.18 -25.08 -13.86
CA LYS A 181 -9.11 -26.32 -14.65
C LYS A 181 -8.08 -27.29 -14.10
N SER A 182 -6.89 -26.79 -13.75
CA SER A 182 -5.80 -27.61 -13.21
C SER A 182 -6.20 -28.24 -11.88
N MET A 183 -6.81 -27.49 -10.97
CA MET A 183 -7.27 -28.00 -9.67
C MET A 183 -8.44 -28.99 -9.81
N SER A 184 -9.33 -28.76 -10.77
CA SER A 184 -10.48 -29.62 -11.04
C SER A 184 -10.12 -30.98 -11.64
N MET A 185 -8.90 -31.15 -12.17
CA MET A 185 -8.40 -32.45 -12.66
C MET A 185 -7.86 -33.37 -11.53
N PHE A 186 -7.74 -32.86 -10.30
CA PHE A 186 -7.29 -33.63 -9.13
C PHE A 186 -8.44 -34.05 -8.20
N LEU A 187 -9.69 -33.78 -8.60
CA LEU A 187 -10.93 -34.18 -7.93
C LEU A 187 -11.65 -35.24 -8.77
#